data_AF-A0A7X8FEV0-F1
#
_entry.id   AF-A0A7X8FEV0-F1
#
_cell.length_a   1.000
_cell.length_b   1.000
_cell.length_c   1.000
_cell.angle_alpha   90.00
_cell.angle_beta   90.00
_cell.angle_gamma   90.00
#
_symmetry.space_group_name_H-M   'P 1'
#
loop_
_entity.id
_entity.type
_entity.pdbx_description
1 polymer ?
#
loop_
_entity_poly.entity_id
_entity_poly.type
_entity_poly.pdbx_seq_one_letter_code
_entity_poly.pdbx_strand_id
1 'polypeptide(L)'
;MEGFLDQVIAAARERVRVRQKIKPLALLQAEWPARLARTMGDQAPTGQTDLTIRPIEQVDLTKGPDAGVAMAVKTNLREAGQPKGPNKELKPNDELKNNGLGPSSAPPLTPGERFLSRLSKPGLCLIAEIKRASPSRGVLASGLSAEDQGRLYARAGARAISVLTEEKYFQGRLSDLTAVAHSVSLPVLRKDFIIDPYQIWESAHAGAHAILLIVRVLGPQLPHFMAECRKVGLAALVETHTAPEVELALASGAQIIGVNCRDLNTLTLDPARHQELRRLIPPGIRTVAESGIHHREEVQALAAQGYDAILVGESLITAPDPAAKIAELLGGIRYNGLD
;
A
#
# COMPACT_ATOMS: atom_id res chain seq x y z
N MET A 1 -10.11 -9.88 -32.75
CA MET A 1 -8.90 -10.01 -31.92
C MET A 1 -9.33 -9.86 -30.48
N GLU A 2 -9.00 -10.81 -29.61
CA GLU A 2 -9.23 -10.67 -28.17
C GLU A 2 -8.49 -9.44 -27.63
N GLY A 3 -9.16 -8.65 -26.80
CA GLY A 3 -8.60 -7.44 -26.22
C GLY A 3 -7.44 -7.77 -25.28
N PHE A 4 -6.59 -6.78 -24.97
CA PHE A 4 -5.47 -6.97 -24.03
C PHE A 4 -5.94 -7.60 -22.70
N LEU A 5 -7.07 -7.13 -22.17
CA LEU A 5 -7.62 -7.63 -20.92
C LEU A 5 -7.99 -9.11 -20.97
N ASP A 6 -8.62 -9.56 -22.06
CA ASP A 6 -9.00 -10.97 -22.25
C ASP A 6 -7.78 -11.88 -22.24
N GLN A 7 -6.71 -11.48 -22.93
CA GLN A 7 -5.48 -12.26 -23.00
C GLN A 7 -4.77 -12.34 -21.64
N VAL A 8 -4.79 -11.25 -20.86
CA VAL A 8 -4.22 -11.23 -19.51
C VAL A 8 -5.03 -12.12 -18.57
N ILE A 9 -6.36 -12.05 -18.64
CA ILE A 9 -7.25 -12.91 -17.84
C ILE A 9 -7.03 -14.38 -18.21
N ALA A 10 -6.91 -14.71 -19.49
CA ALA A 10 -6.61 -16.07 -19.94
C ALA A 10 -5.26 -16.58 -19.40
N ALA A 11 -4.22 -15.72 -19.44
CA ALA A 11 -2.91 -16.04 -18.86
C ALA A 11 -3.00 -16.24 -17.34
N ALA A 12 -3.77 -15.42 -16.63
CA ALA A 12 -4.01 -15.56 -15.19
C ALA A 12 -4.71 -16.89 -14.87
N ARG A 13 -5.74 -17.28 -15.64
CA ARG A 13 -6.46 -18.56 -15.47
C ARG A 13 -5.53 -19.76 -15.57
N GLU A 14 -4.67 -19.77 -16.60
CA GLU A 14 -3.72 -20.89 -16.77
C GLU A 14 -2.70 -20.95 -15.63
N ARG A 15 -2.17 -19.80 -15.18
CA ARG A 15 -1.27 -19.75 -14.01
C ARG A 15 -1.95 -20.28 -12.76
N VAL A 16 -3.18 -19.85 -12.48
CA VAL A 16 -3.96 -20.35 -11.34
C VAL A 16 -4.15 -21.87 -11.43
N ARG A 17 -4.52 -22.39 -12.61
CA ARG A 17 -4.68 -23.83 -12.82
C ARG A 17 -3.40 -24.61 -12.53
N VAL A 18 -2.24 -24.13 -12.99
CA VAL A 18 -0.95 -24.77 -12.74
C VAL A 18 -0.59 -24.72 -11.25
N ARG A 19 -0.72 -23.55 -10.61
CA ARG A 19 -0.34 -23.37 -9.20
C ARG A 19 -1.25 -24.15 -8.25
N GLN A 20 -2.55 -24.24 -8.53
CA GLN A 20 -3.48 -25.07 -7.75
C GLN A 20 -3.14 -26.57 -7.79
N LYS A 21 -2.49 -27.08 -8.86
CA LYS A 21 -1.98 -28.47 -8.88
C LYS A 21 -0.78 -28.68 -7.97
N ILE A 22 0.07 -27.65 -7.82
CA ILE A 22 1.26 -27.70 -6.96
C ILE A 22 0.86 -27.54 -5.50
N LYS A 23 0.00 -26.54 -5.22
CA LYS A 23 -0.51 -26.26 -3.88
C LYS A 23 -1.99 -25.90 -3.98
N PRO A 24 -2.91 -26.82 -3.65
CA PRO A 24 -4.35 -26.59 -3.74
C PRO A 24 -4.85 -25.51 -2.77
N LEU A 25 -5.98 -24.89 -3.10
CA LEU A 25 -6.63 -23.89 -2.23
C LEU A 25 -6.91 -24.43 -0.82
N ALA A 26 -7.43 -25.65 -0.71
CA ALA A 26 -7.72 -26.27 0.58
C ALA A 26 -6.47 -26.39 1.48
N LEU A 27 -5.29 -26.61 0.88
CA LEU A 27 -4.04 -26.68 1.63
C LEU A 27 -3.60 -25.28 2.10
N LEU A 28 -3.73 -24.24 1.26
CA LEU A 28 -3.49 -22.86 1.68
C LEU A 28 -4.43 -22.45 2.83
N GLN A 29 -5.70 -22.84 2.75
CA GLN A 29 -6.69 -22.54 3.79
C GLN A 29 -6.37 -23.25 5.11
N ALA A 30 -5.98 -24.53 5.05
CA ALA A 30 -5.63 -25.32 6.22
C ALA A 30 -4.35 -24.80 6.93
N GLU A 31 -3.36 -24.32 6.18
CA GLU A 31 -2.11 -23.81 6.74
C GLU A 31 -2.21 -22.38 7.29
N TRP A 32 -3.22 -21.61 6.86
CA TRP A 32 -3.28 -20.18 7.14
C TRP A 32 -3.35 -19.83 8.62
N PRO A 33 -4.17 -20.48 9.49
CA PRO A 33 -4.24 -20.12 10.90
C PRO A 33 -2.87 -20.21 11.60
N ALA A 34 -2.12 -21.29 11.35
CA ALA A 34 -0.79 -21.49 11.91
C ALA A 34 0.25 -20.48 11.36
N ARG A 35 0.03 -19.98 10.15
CA ARG A 35 0.87 -18.94 9.56
C ARG A 35 0.54 -17.55 10.13
N LEU A 36 -0.73 -17.21 10.23
CA LEU A 36 -1.20 -15.97 10.82
C LEU A 36 -0.71 -15.85 12.27
N ALA A 37 -0.76 -16.94 13.04
CA ALA A 37 -0.20 -17.04 14.40
C ALA A 37 1.28 -16.67 14.45
N ARG A 38 2.09 -17.13 13.49
CA ARG A 38 3.52 -16.76 13.42
C ARG A 38 3.74 -15.29 13.07
N THR A 39 2.82 -14.68 12.32
CA THR A 39 2.92 -13.26 11.91
C THR A 39 2.40 -12.32 13.00
N MET A 40 1.39 -12.72 13.78
CA MET A 40 0.72 -11.89 14.79
C MET A 40 1.08 -12.24 16.24
N GLY A 41 1.78 -13.35 16.50
CA GLY A 41 2.13 -13.83 17.84
C GLY A 41 0.91 -14.32 18.63
N ASP A 42 0.97 -14.23 19.96
CA ASP A 42 -0.08 -14.64 20.92
C ASP A 42 -1.42 -13.92 20.75
N GLN A 43 -1.47 -12.94 19.84
CA GLN A 43 -2.61 -12.08 19.58
C GLN A 43 -3.31 -12.41 18.25
N ALA A 44 -2.88 -13.49 17.58
CA ALA A 44 -3.60 -13.99 16.42
C ALA A 44 -5.00 -14.45 16.85
N PRO A 45 -6.05 -14.08 16.10
CA PRO A 45 -7.40 -14.49 16.45
C PRO A 45 -7.53 -16.02 16.35
N THR A 46 -8.19 -16.61 17.34
CA THR A 46 -8.40 -18.06 17.44
C THR A 46 -9.60 -18.46 16.58
N GLY A 47 -9.39 -19.41 15.65
CA GLY A 47 -10.44 -19.91 14.75
C GLY A 47 -10.59 -19.13 13.44
N GLN A 48 -11.51 -19.59 12.59
CA GLN A 48 -11.80 -18.99 11.27
C GLN A 48 -12.70 -17.77 11.45
N THR A 49 -12.11 -16.68 11.94
CA THR A 49 -12.82 -15.43 12.24
C THR A 49 -12.66 -14.45 11.08
N ASP A 50 -13.74 -13.72 10.75
CA ASP A 50 -13.69 -12.58 9.84
C ASP A 50 -12.71 -11.56 10.43
N LEU A 51 -11.55 -11.35 9.80
CA LEU A 51 -10.53 -10.42 10.27
C LEU A 51 -10.89 -8.98 9.88
N THR A 52 -12.18 -8.64 9.98
CA THR A 52 -12.76 -7.42 9.44
C THR A 52 -11.85 -6.24 9.78
N ILE A 53 -11.26 -5.65 8.73
CA ILE A 53 -10.39 -4.50 8.87
C ILE A 53 -11.20 -3.41 9.55
N ARG A 54 -10.75 -2.97 10.73
CA ARG A 54 -11.49 -2.00 11.53
C ARG A 54 -11.85 -0.78 10.69
N PRO A 55 -13.08 -0.26 10.80
CA PRO A 55 -13.43 1.02 10.20
C PRO A 55 -12.41 2.08 10.64
N ILE A 56 -12.01 2.94 9.72
CA ILE A 56 -11.09 4.04 10.03
C ILE A 56 -11.83 5.00 10.95
N GLU A 57 -11.34 5.17 12.19
CA GLU A 57 -11.79 6.29 13.02
C GLU A 57 -11.44 7.60 12.28
N GLN A 58 -12.43 8.47 12.10
CA GLN A 58 -12.19 9.77 11.50
C GLN A 58 -11.20 10.55 12.38
N VAL A 59 -10.07 10.94 11.82
CA VAL A 59 -9.23 11.97 12.44
C VAL A 59 -10.01 13.27 12.34
N ASP A 60 -10.48 13.77 13.47
CA ASP A 60 -11.15 15.06 13.57
C ASP A 60 -10.17 16.18 13.20
N LEU A 61 -10.24 16.66 11.95
CA LEU A 61 -9.39 17.72 11.42
C LEU A 61 -9.71 19.10 12.02
N THR A 62 -10.80 19.25 12.80
CA THR A 62 -11.06 20.48 13.57
C THR A 62 -10.17 20.58 14.81
N LYS A 63 -9.58 19.45 15.23
CA LYS A 63 -8.48 19.42 16.20
C LYS A 63 -7.20 19.57 15.41
N GLY A 64 -6.67 20.79 15.40
CA GLY A 64 -5.36 21.10 14.80
C GLY A 64 -4.23 20.21 15.33
N PRO A 65 -3.03 20.27 14.74
CA PRO A 65 -1.94 19.31 14.95
C PRO A 65 -1.42 19.18 16.40
N ASP A 66 -1.93 19.95 17.37
CA ASP A 66 -1.37 20.09 18.72
C ASP A 66 -2.23 19.56 19.88
N ALA A 67 -3.37 18.92 19.64
CA ALA A 67 -4.21 18.46 20.76
C ALA A 67 -3.68 17.18 21.48
N GLY A 68 -2.79 16.41 20.84
CA GLY A 68 -2.28 15.13 21.38
C GLY A 68 -0.86 15.17 21.95
N VAL A 69 -0.08 16.21 21.68
CA VAL A 69 1.33 16.30 22.11
C VAL A 69 1.52 17.34 23.23
N ALA A 70 0.63 18.33 23.35
CA ALA A 70 0.74 19.38 24.36
C ALA A 70 0.28 18.97 25.78
N MET A 71 -0.42 17.84 25.95
CA MET A 71 -0.88 17.41 27.28
C MET A 71 0.15 16.57 28.07
N ALA A 72 1.23 16.11 27.43
CA ALA A 72 2.30 15.35 28.09
C ALA A 72 3.49 16.21 28.56
N VAL A 73 3.53 17.51 28.21
CA VAL A 73 4.67 18.39 28.55
C VAL A 73 4.29 19.50 29.56
N LYS A 74 3.00 19.70 29.87
CA LYS A 74 2.56 20.74 30.83
C LYS A 74 2.34 20.26 32.28
N THR A 75 2.50 18.96 32.58
CA THR A 75 2.26 18.44 33.94
C THR A 75 3.51 18.27 34.80
N ASN A 76 4.72 18.54 34.28
CA ASN A 76 5.98 18.38 35.02
C ASN A 76 6.74 19.68 35.31
N LEU A 77 6.10 20.85 35.27
CA LEU A 77 6.73 22.13 35.62
C LEU A 77 5.99 22.90 36.72
N ARG A 78 5.46 22.19 37.71
CA ARG A 78 5.06 22.76 39.00
C ARG A 78 5.49 21.84 40.13
N GLU A 79 6.80 21.71 40.33
CA GLU A 79 7.44 21.36 41.61
C GLU A 79 8.95 21.23 41.40
N ALA A 80 9.67 22.36 41.40
CA ALA A 80 11.08 22.41 41.77
C ALA A 80 11.48 23.87 42.01
N GLY A 81 11.75 24.18 43.28
CA GLY A 81 12.35 25.44 43.70
C GLY A 81 13.78 25.64 43.16
N GLN A 82 14.22 26.89 43.22
CA GLN A 82 15.50 27.44 42.77
C GLN A 82 16.78 26.80 43.40
N PRO A 83 17.98 27.09 42.83
CA PRO A 83 19.10 26.15 42.70
C PRO A 83 20.19 26.31 43.77
N LYS A 84 20.99 25.26 44.00
CA LYS A 84 22.30 25.35 44.68
C LYS A 84 23.33 24.35 44.13
N GLY A 85 24.50 24.86 43.76
CA GLY A 85 25.81 24.18 43.92
C GLY A 85 26.44 23.57 42.66
N PRO A 86 27.80 23.55 42.55
CA PRO A 86 28.50 23.74 41.28
C PRO A 86 28.93 22.45 40.56
N ASN A 87 29.07 22.62 39.23
CA ASN A 87 29.78 21.83 38.23
C ASN A 87 30.50 20.55 38.69
N LYS A 88 30.01 19.41 38.19
CA LYS A 88 30.83 18.21 37.94
C LYS A 88 30.74 17.85 36.45
N GLU A 89 31.91 17.74 35.85
CA GLU A 89 32.15 17.36 34.45
C GLU A 89 31.39 16.08 34.06
N LEU A 90 30.67 16.14 32.94
CA LEU A 90 30.05 14.97 32.31
C LEU A 90 31.06 14.31 31.37
N LYS A 91 31.41 13.06 31.68
CA LYS A 91 32.13 12.17 30.76
C LYS A 91 31.15 11.60 29.72
N PRO A 92 31.58 11.33 28.47
CA PRO A 92 30.71 10.79 27.44
C PRO A 92 30.73 9.26 27.45
N ASN A 93 29.60 8.62 27.76
CA ASN A 93 29.04 7.47 27.04
C ASN A 93 27.78 6.89 27.73
N ASP A 94 26.93 6.29 26.90
CA ASP A 94 25.81 5.39 27.21
C ASP A 94 24.44 5.99 27.56
N GLU A 95 23.80 6.69 26.62
CA GLU A 95 22.34 6.83 26.58
C GLU A 95 21.77 6.48 25.18
N LEU A 96 21.86 5.19 24.84
CA LEU A 96 20.96 4.54 23.87
C LEU A 96 20.28 3.36 24.57
N LYS A 97 19.51 3.63 25.62
CA LYS A 97 18.57 2.65 26.18
C LYS A 97 17.30 3.34 26.67
N ASN A 98 16.16 2.86 26.16
CA ASN A 98 14.81 3.06 26.67
C ASN A 98 14.25 4.49 26.69
N ASN A 99 13.75 4.94 25.54
CA ASN A 99 12.48 5.68 25.58
C ASN A 99 11.35 4.66 25.75
N GLY A 100 10.94 4.46 27.01
CA GLY A 100 9.85 3.60 27.41
C GLY A 100 8.53 4.01 26.75
N LEU A 101 8.16 3.27 25.71
CA LEU A 101 6.77 2.96 25.41
C LEU A 101 6.56 1.55 25.96
N GLY A 102 5.77 1.41 27.03
CA GLY A 102 5.34 0.09 27.50
C GLY A 102 4.66 -0.70 26.36
N PRO A 103 4.49 -2.03 26.50
CA PRO A 103 3.80 -2.82 25.49
C PRO A 103 2.44 -2.20 25.21
N SER A 104 2.24 -1.76 23.96
CA SER A 104 0.96 -1.26 23.48
C SER A 104 -0.12 -2.31 23.79
N SER A 105 -1.11 -1.94 24.59
CA SER A 105 -2.25 -2.80 24.94
C SER A 105 -3.24 -3.02 23.78
N ALA A 106 -3.03 -2.36 22.64
CA ALA A 106 -3.81 -2.58 21.44
C ALA A 106 -3.35 -3.87 20.73
N PRO A 107 -4.28 -4.73 20.27
CA PRO A 107 -3.92 -5.93 19.53
C PRO A 107 -3.16 -5.56 18.23
N PRO A 108 -2.26 -6.42 17.76
CA PRO A 108 -1.48 -6.19 16.56
C PRO A 108 -2.40 -6.10 15.36
N LEU A 109 -2.10 -5.14 14.49
CA LEU A 109 -2.80 -4.93 13.25
C LEU A 109 -2.62 -6.13 12.31
N THR A 110 -3.71 -6.53 11.67
CA THR A 110 -3.68 -7.43 10.50
C THR A 110 -2.79 -6.84 9.38
N PRO A 111 -2.32 -7.65 8.43
CA PRO A 111 -1.58 -7.14 7.27
C PRO A 111 -2.31 -6.00 6.54
N GLY A 112 -3.62 -6.14 6.35
CA GLY A 112 -4.49 -5.14 5.74
C GLY A 112 -4.58 -3.84 6.53
N GLU A 113 -4.77 -3.91 7.85
CA GLU A 113 -4.77 -2.73 8.72
C GLU A 113 -3.41 -2.01 8.72
N ARG A 114 -2.30 -2.76 8.61
CA ARG A 114 -0.96 -2.16 8.42
C ARG A 114 -0.85 -1.40 7.11
N PHE A 115 -1.43 -1.89 6.02
CA PHE A 115 -1.48 -1.16 4.76
C PHE A 115 -2.35 0.11 4.89
N LEU A 116 -3.58 -0.03 5.39
CA LEU A 116 -4.54 1.06 5.53
C LEU A 116 -4.04 2.18 6.44
N SER A 117 -3.38 1.84 7.55
CA SER A 117 -2.80 2.82 8.48
C SER A 117 -1.70 3.67 7.85
N ARG A 118 -0.97 3.17 6.83
CA ARG A 118 0.02 3.98 6.10
C ARG A 118 -0.62 5.02 5.21
N LEU A 119 -1.73 4.67 4.56
CA LEU A 119 -2.51 5.59 3.72
C LEU A 119 -3.25 6.65 4.55
N SER A 120 -3.51 6.37 5.84
CA SER A 120 -4.24 7.27 6.73
C SER A 120 -3.36 8.32 7.41
N LYS A 121 -2.04 8.27 7.22
CA LYS A 121 -1.11 9.25 7.80
C LYS A 121 -1.23 10.60 7.09
N PRO A 122 -1.05 11.74 7.79
CA PRO A 122 -1.07 13.07 7.18
C PRO A 122 -0.11 13.20 5.99
N GLY A 123 -0.54 13.99 5.00
CA GLY A 123 0.19 14.20 3.75
C GLY A 123 0.04 13.04 2.77
N LEU A 124 0.17 13.36 1.48
CA LEU A 124 -0.06 12.42 0.40
C LEU A 124 0.94 11.25 0.46
N CYS A 125 0.40 10.02 0.41
CA CYS A 125 1.14 8.78 0.51
C CYS A 125 1.63 8.31 -0.86
N LEU A 126 2.93 8.07 -1.03
CA LEU A 126 3.46 7.39 -2.21
C LEU A 126 3.46 5.87 -2.02
N ILE A 127 2.73 5.18 -2.89
CA ILE A 127 2.84 3.75 -3.14
C ILE A 127 3.77 3.56 -4.34
N ALA A 128 5.02 3.17 -4.08
CA ALA A 128 6.05 3.04 -5.12
C ALA A 128 5.95 1.67 -5.80
N GLU A 129 5.75 1.65 -7.12
CA GLU A 129 5.54 0.42 -7.91
C GLU A 129 6.84 -0.08 -8.52
N ILE A 130 7.14 -1.35 -8.26
CA ILE A 130 8.20 -2.12 -8.90
C ILE A 130 7.62 -2.86 -10.10
N LYS A 131 8.13 -2.55 -11.30
CA LYS A 131 7.66 -3.09 -12.57
C LYS A 131 8.80 -3.18 -13.58
N ARG A 132 9.03 -4.36 -14.19
CA ARG A 132 10.09 -4.58 -15.18
C ARG A 132 9.67 -4.26 -16.61
N ALA A 133 8.40 -4.49 -16.94
CA ALA A 133 7.86 -4.21 -18.26
C ALA A 133 6.41 -3.71 -18.16
N SER A 134 5.92 -3.10 -19.22
CA SER A 134 4.50 -2.76 -19.36
C SER A 134 4.03 -2.96 -20.80
N PRO A 135 2.75 -3.28 -21.03
CA PRO A 135 2.19 -3.39 -22.38
C PRO A 135 2.39 -2.12 -23.22
N SER A 136 2.33 -0.94 -22.60
CA SER A 136 2.45 0.35 -23.28
C SER A 136 3.87 0.72 -23.66
N ARG A 137 4.89 0.24 -22.94
CA ARG A 137 6.30 0.68 -23.11
C ARG A 137 7.30 -0.45 -23.31
N GLY A 138 6.86 -1.70 -23.34
CA GLY A 138 7.75 -2.86 -23.38
C GLY A 138 8.59 -2.98 -22.11
N VAL A 139 9.83 -3.45 -22.26
CA VAL A 139 10.78 -3.63 -21.16
C VAL A 139 11.29 -2.27 -20.68
N LEU A 140 11.13 -2.01 -19.39
CA LEU A 140 11.60 -0.81 -18.71
C LEU A 140 12.92 -1.06 -17.97
N ALA A 141 13.04 -2.22 -17.31
CA ALA A 141 14.23 -2.57 -16.52
C ALA A 141 14.37 -4.12 -16.37
N SER A 142 14.98 -4.78 -17.35
CA SER A 142 15.11 -6.25 -17.38
C SER A 142 15.98 -6.83 -16.27
N GLY A 143 17.02 -6.11 -15.82
CA GLY A 143 17.94 -6.53 -14.76
C GLY A 143 17.54 -6.13 -13.34
N LEU A 144 16.33 -5.59 -13.15
CA LEU A 144 15.89 -5.05 -11.88
C LEU A 144 15.76 -6.13 -10.80
N SER A 145 16.54 -5.98 -9.72
CA SER A 145 16.31 -6.66 -8.44
C SER A 145 15.14 -5.99 -7.72
N ALA A 146 14.01 -6.69 -7.60
CA ALA A 146 12.84 -6.16 -6.91
C ALA A 146 13.15 -5.88 -5.43
N GLU A 147 13.97 -6.73 -4.81
CA GLU A 147 14.39 -6.59 -3.42
C GLU A 147 15.20 -5.30 -3.19
N ASP A 148 16.20 -5.04 -4.03
CA ASP A 148 17.03 -3.83 -3.94
C ASP A 148 16.21 -2.57 -4.24
N GLN A 149 15.34 -2.64 -5.25
CA GLN A 149 14.44 -1.55 -5.58
C GLN A 149 13.46 -1.25 -4.45
N GLY A 150 12.94 -2.29 -3.79
CA GLY A 150 12.06 -2.15 -2.64
C GLY A 150 12.75 -1.46 -1.47
N ARG A 151 13.98 -1.89 -1.15
CA ARG A 151 14.82 -1.23 -0.14
C ARG A 151 15.12 0.22 -0.49
N LEU A 152 15.40 0.52 -1.75
CA LEU A 152 15.64 1.89 -2.22
C LEU A 152 14.40 2.75 -2.01
N TYR A 153 13.23 2.31 -2.50
CA TYR A 153 11.98 3.04 -2.34
C TYR A 153 11.62 3.26 -0.87
N ALA A 154 11.84 2.27 -0.01
CA ALA A 154 11.61 2.41 1.42
C ALA A 154 12.49 3.49 2.06
N ARG A 155 13.79 3.53 1.73
CA ARG A 155 14.71 4.58 2.23
C ARG A 155 14.41 5.95 1.64
N ALA A 156 13.94 6.01 0.40
CA ALA A 156 13.63 7.25 -0.29
C ALA A 156 12.32 7.93 0.18
N GLY A 157 11.52 7.27 1.02
CA GLY A 157 10.33 7.86 1.64
C GLY A 157 8.99 7.36 1.11
N ALA A 158 8.96 6.30 0.31
CA ALA A 158 7.71 5.61 0.01
C ALA A 158 7.06 5.11 1.32
N ARG A 159 5.72 5.05 1.35
CA ARG A 159 4.98 4.58 2.54
C ARG A 159 4.40 3.18 2.36
N ALA A 160 4.31 2.71 1.12
CA ALA A 160 3.99 1.34 0.74
C ALA A 160 4.69 1.01 -0.57
N ILE A 161 4.80 -0.29 -0.87
CA ILE A 161 5.41 -0.78 -2.12
C ILE A 161 4.37 -1.57 -2.88
N SER A 162 4.24 -1.33 -4.17
CA SER A 162 3.46 -2.15 -5.10
C SER A 162 4.40 -3.02 -5.89
N VAL A 163 4.12 -4.33 -6.00
CA VAL A 163 4.96 -5.26 -6.78
C VAL A 163 4.10 -5.91 -7.85
N LEU A 164 4.47 -5.72 -9.11
CA LEU A 164 3.85 -6.45 -10.22
C LEU A 164 4.24 -7.92 -10.15
N THR A 165 3.25 -8.81 -10.13
CA THR A 165 3.47 -10.27 -10.14
C THR A 165 2.95 -10.96 -11.40
N GLU A 166 2.37 -10.21 -12.33
CA GLU A 166 1.93 -10.71 -13.63
C GLU A 166 3.16 -11.04 -14.51
N GLU A 167 3.24 -12.28 -14.99
CA GLU A 167 4.46 -12.82 -15.60
C GLU A 167 4.60 -12.49 -17.10
N LYS A 168 3.50 -12.49 -17.86
CA LYS A 168 3.55 -12.51 -19.33
C LYS A 168 3.80 -11.13 -19.94
N TYR A 169 3.14 -10.10 -19.44
CA TYR A 169 3.13 -8.74 -19.97
C TYR A 169 3.93 -7.76 -19.12
N PHE A 170 4.03 -8.02 -17.81
CA PHE A 170 4.76 -7.15 -16.87
C PHE A 170 6.12 -7.71 -16.44
N GLN A 171 6.43 -8.98 -16.76
CA GLN A 171 7.65 -9.68 -16.36
C GLN A 171 7.89 -9.66 -14.84
N GLY A 172 6.79 -9.66 -14.08
CA GLY A 172 6.77 -9.80 -12.63
C GLY A 172 6.77 -11.27 -12.23
N ARG A 173 6.98 -11.54 -10.93
CA ARG A 173 6.93 -12.88 -10.35
C ARG A 173 6.38 -12.82 -8.94
N LEU A 174 5.69 -13.86 -8.50
CA LEU A 174 5.25 -13.94 -7.10
C LEU A 174 6.45 -13.94 -6.13
N SER A 175 7.59 -14.52 -6.53
CA SER A 175 8.82 -14.49 -5.73
C SER A 175 9.35 -13.08 -5.50
N ASP A 176 9.11 -12.13 -6.41
CA ASP A 176 9.48 -10.73 -6.21
C ASP A 176 8.71 -10.12 -5.05
N LEU A 177 7.41 -10.41 -4.96
CA LEU A 177 6.56 -9.98 -3.85
C LEU A 177 7.11 -10.50 -2.52
N THR A 178 7.42 -11.79 -2.45
CA THR A 178 7.97 -12.43 -1.24
C THR A 178 9.32 -11.81 -0.84
N ALA A 179 10.22 -11.60 -1.80
CA ALA A 179 11.54 -11.00 -1.53
C ALA A 179 11.41 -9.56 -1.02
N VAL A 180 10.54 -8.75 -1.62
CA VAL A 180 10.26 -7.38 -1.15
C VAL A 180 9.63 -7.40 0.24
N ALA A 181 8.61 -8.23 0.46
CA ALA A 181 7.91 -8.32 1.75
C ALA A 181 8.84 -8.72 2.92
N HIS A 182 9.90 -9.50 2.65
CA HIS A 182 10.89 -9.87 3.66
C HIS A 182 12.04 -8.86 3.81
N SER A 183 12.27 -7.98 2.83
CA SER A 183 13.42 -7.05 2.84
C SER A 183 13.08 -5.64 3.34
N VAL A 184 11.80 -5.30 3.50
CA VAL A 184 11.36 -3.98 3.98
C VAL A 184 10.33 -4.08 5.11
N SER A 185 10.25 -3.04 5.94
CA SER A 185 9.22 -2.91 7.00
C SER A 185 7.92 -2.27 6.52
N LEU A 186 7.91 -1.77 5.28
CA LEU A 186 6.74 -1.16 4.63
C LEU A 186 5.74 -2.24 4.19
N PRO A 187 4.43 -1.95 4.22
CA PRO A 187 3.44 -2.87 3.70
C PRO A 187 3.55 -2.97 2.17
N VAL A 188 3.27 -4.16 1.66
CA VAL A 188 3.46 -4.52 0.25
C VAL A 188 2.13 -4.92 -0.39
N LEU A 189 1.80 -4.28 -1.51
CA LEU A 189 0.65 -4.55 -2.36
C LEU A 189 1.07 -5.52 -3.47
N ARG A 190 0.33 -6.63 -3.63
CA ARG A 190 0.40 -7.45 -4.84
C ARG A 190 -0.42 -6.77 -5.95
N LYS A 191 0.26 -6.38 -7.02
CA LYS A 191 -0.37 -5.84 -8.22
C LYS A 191 -0.40 -6.91 -9.31
N ASP A 192 -1.58 -7.45 -9.55
CA ASP A 192 -1.83 -8.55 -10.50
C ASP A 192 -3.32 -8.52 -10.89
N PHE A 193 -3.69 -9.33 -11.88
CA PHE A 193 -5.07 -9.55 -12.27
C PHE A 193 -5.64 -10.70 -11.42
N ILE A 194 -6.30 -10.33 -10.33
CA ILE A 194 -6.95 -11.28 -9.41
C ILE A 194 -8.31 -11.68 -9.99
N ILE A 195 -8.46 -12.95 -10.34
CA ILE A 195 -9.65 -13.53 -11.00
C ILE A 195 -10.15 -14.80 -10.31
N ASP A 196 -9.41 -15.31 -9.31
CA ASP A 196 -9.74 -16.52 -8.57
C ASP A 196 -9.39 -16.31 -7.08
N PRO A 197 -10.25 -16.71 -6.12
CA PRO A 197 -9.95 -16.65 -4.69
C PRO A 197 -8.62 -17.28 -4.31
N TYR A 198 -8.15 -18.31 -5.03
CA TYR A 198 -6.82 -18.88 -4.88
C TYR A 198 -5.71 -17.84 -4.82
N GLN A 199 -5.77 -16.84 -5.71
CA GLN A 199 -4.74 -15.80 -5.78
C GLN A 199 -4.74 -14.93 -4.52
N ILE A 200 -5.88 -14.76 -3.84
CA ILE A 200 -5.98 -14.00 -2.58
C ILE A 200 -5.23 -14.75 -1.48
N TRP A 201 -5.53 -16.03 -1.31
CA TRP A 201 -4.85 -16.90 -0.33
C TRP A 201 -3.36 -17.02 -0.62
N GLU A 202 -2.99 -17.19 -1.90
CA GLU A 202 -1.61 -17.20 -2.36
C GLU A 202 -0.87 -15.89 -2.02
N SER A 203 -1.52 -14.74 -2.18
CA SER A 203 -0.95 -13.43 -1.87
C SER A 203 -0.64 -13.29 -0.38
N ALA A 204 -1.57 -13.71 0.48
CA ALA A 204 -1.37 -13.74 1.92
C ALA A 204 -0.16 -14.64 2.27
N HIS A 205 -0.04 -15.78 1.60
CA HIS A 205 1.09 -16.69 1.73
C HIS A 205 2.41 -16.17 1.11
N ALA A 206 2.37 -15.14 0.30
CA ALA A 206 3.56 -14.49 -0.23
C ALA A 206 3.96 -13.25 0.59
N GLY A 207 3.25 -12.94 1.70
CA GLY A 207 3.55 -11.81 2.57
C GLY A 207 2.91 -10.48 2.12
N ALA A 208 1.91 -10.54 1.24
CA ALA A 208 1.14 -9.35 0.88
C ALA A 208 0.45 -8.74 2.11
N HIS A 209 0.29 -7.43 2.07
CA HIS A 209 -0.51 -6.65 3.01
C HIS A 209 -1.78 -6.13 2.34
N ALA A 210 -1.74 -5.95 1.02
CA ALA A 210 -2.88 -5.62 0.20
C ALA A 210 -2.83 -6.33 -1.15
N ILE A 211 -3.97 -6.41 -1.84
CA ILE A 211 -4.08 -6.86 -3.23
C ILE A 211 -4.88 -5.86 -4.07
N LEU A 212 -4.64 -5.86 -5.38
CA LEU A 212 -5.44 -5.13 -6.34
C LEU A 212 -6.68 -5.94 -6.73
N LEU A 213 -7.86 -5.34 -6.64
CA LEU A 213 -9.11 -5.87 -7.19
C LEU A 213 -9.64 -4.90 -8.25
N ILE A 214 -9.72 -5.33 -9.51
CA ILE A 214 -10.11 -4.46 -10.63
C ILE A 214 -11.61 -4.64 -10.88
N VAL A 215 -12.41 -3.58 -10.75
CA VAL A 215 -13.87 -3.68 -10.88
C VAL A 215 -14.27 -4.15 -12.28
N ARG A 216 -13.60 -3.64 -13.32
CA ARG A 216 -13.83 -4.07 -14.71
C ARG A 216 -13.54 -5.57 -14.96
N VAL A 217 -12.71 -6.21 -14.13
CA VAL A 217 -12.38 -7.64 -14.23
C VAL A 217 -13.38 -8.50 -13.47
N LEU A 218 -13.74 -8.08 -12.26
CA LEU A 218 -14.54 -8.89 -11.34
C LEU A 218 -16.05 -8.66 -11.49
N GLY A 219 -16.44 -7.45 -11.88
CA GLY A 219 -17.84 -7.02 -11.97
C GLY A 219 -18.63 -7.43 -10.72
N PRO A 220 -19.78 -8.12 -10.87
CA PRO A 220 -20.62 -8.55 -9.74
C PRO A 220 -19.95 -9.49 -8.72
N GLN A 221 -18.78 -10.06 -9.03
CA GLN A 221 -18.04 -10.92 -8.09
C GLN A 221 -17.24 -10.12 -7.05
N LEU A 222 -17.08 -8.81 -7.21
CA LEU A 222 -16.28 -7.97 -6.31
C LEU A 222 -16.61 -8.15 -4.82
N PRO A 223 -17.89 -8.15 -4.36
CA PRO A 223 -18.22 -8.37 -2.95
C PRO A 223 -17.67 -9.70 -2.40
N HIS A 224 -17.71 -10.77 -3.21
CA HIS A 224 -17.19 -12.08 -2.83
C HIS A 224 -15.67 -12.05 -2.66
N PHE A 225 -14.94 -11.41 -3.60
CA PHE A 225 -13.48 -11.29 -3.52
C PHE A 225 -13.05 -10.43 -2.32
N MET A 226 -13.79 -9.37 -2.00
CA MET A 226 -13.51 -8.59 -0.79
C MET A 226 -13.79 -9.37 0.50
N ALA A 227 -14.80 -10.24 0.52
CA ALA A 227 -15.03 -11.16 1.63
C ALA A 227 -13.86 -12.15 1.80
N GLU A 228 -13.31 -12.68 0.70
CA GLU A 228 -12.11 -13.51 0.75
C GLU A 228 -10.89 -12.75 1.27
N CYS A 229 -10.70 -11.48 0.90
CA CYS A 229 -9.63 -10.64 1.46
C CYS A 229 -9.73 -10.52 2.98
N ARG A 230 -10.95 -10.34 3.52
CA ARG A 230 -11.19 -10.27 4.96
C ARG A 230 -10.85 -11.57 5.68
N LYS A 231 -11.14 -12.74 5.08
CA LYS A 231 -10.78 -14.05 5.66
C LYS A 231 -9.28 -14.21 5.88
N VAL A 232 -8.47 -13.59 5.02
CA VAL A 232 -7.00 -13.65 5.12
C VAL A 232 -6.36 -12.36 5.66
N GLY A 233 -7.17 -11.38 6.07
CA GLY A 233 -6.68 -10.14 6.68
C GLY A 233 -5.89 -9.24 5.72
N LEU A 234 -6.19 -9.31 4.42
CA LEU A 234 -5.59 -8.43 3.39
C LEU A 234 -6.48 -7.22 3.14
N ALA A 235 -5.87 -6.06 2.91
CA ALA A 235 -6.58 -4.92 2.35
C ALA A 235 -6.83 -5.10 0.84
N ALA A 236 -7.92 -4.56 0.33
CA ALA A 236 -8.21 -4.52 -1.10
C ALA A 236 -8.10 -3.08 -1.60
N LEU A 237 -7.17 -2.82 -2.53
CA LEU A 237 -7.20 -1.62 -3.36
C LEU A 237 -8.14 -1.91 -4.53
N VAL A 238 -9.33 -1.28 -4.53
CA VAL A 238 -10.36 -1.51 -5.55
C VAL A 238 -10.20 -0.50 -6.67
N GLU A 239 -9.66 -0.93 -7.82
CA GLU A 239 -9.36 -0.08 -8.98
C GLU A 239 -10.60 0.13 -9.85
N THR A 240 -10.87 1.41 -10.16
CA THR A 240 -12.06 1.89 -10.88
C THR A 240 -11.67 2.84 -12.03
N HIS A 241 -12.48 2.82 -13.10
CA HIS A 241 -12.27 3.62 -14.31
C HIS A 241 -13.51 4.42 -14.75
N THR A 242 -14.68 4.18 -14.15
CA THR A 242 -15.94 4.82 -14.52
C THR A 242 -16.82 5.05 -13.29
N ALA A 243 -17.82 5.93 -13.39
CA ALA A 243 -18.76 6.18 -12.31
C ALA A 243 -19.51 4.90 -11.85
N PRO A 244 -20.03 4.03 -12.75
CA PRO A 244 -20.63 2.75 -12.33
C PRO A 244 -19.64 1.82 -11.62
N GLU A 245 -18.35 1.84 -11.99
CA GLU A 245 -17.32 1.05 -11.29
C GLU A 245 -17.10 1.58 -9.86
N VAL A 246 -17.12 2.91 -9.66
CA VAL A 246 -17.08 3.52 -8.33
C VAL A 246 -18.31 3.15 -7.51
N GLU A 247 -19.52 3.23 -8.07
CA GLU A 247 -20.76 2.85 -7.39
C GLU A 247 -20.72 1.39 -6.91
N LEU A 248 -20.25 0.47 -7.77
CA LEU A 248 -20.10 -0.93 -7.40
C LEU A 248 -19.03 -1.14 -6.31
N ALA A 249 -17.90 -0.42 -6.37
CA ALA A 249 -16.89 -0.46 -5.32
C ALA A 249 -17.46 -0.01 -3.96
N LEU A 250 -18.22 1.08 -3.96
CA LEU A 250 -18.92 1.61 -2.76
C LEU A 250 -19.93 0.59 -2.22
N ALA A 251 -20.82 0.09 -3.09
CA ALA A 251 -21.85 -0.88 -2.72
C ALA A 251 -21.27 -2.20 -2.17
N SER A 252 -20.06 -2.55 -2.61
CA SER A 252 -19.35 -3.74 -2.13
C SER A 252 -18.74 -3.53 -0.72
N GLY A 253 -18.58 -2.28 -0.27
CA GLY A 253 -17.95 -1.92 1.01
C GLY A 253 -16.44 -1.67 0.93
N ALA A 254 -15.93 -1.16 -0.20
CA ALA A 254 -14.52 -0.86 -0.37
C ALA A 254 -14.05 0.23 0.62
N GLN A 255 -12.95 -0.04 1.34
CA GLN A 255 -12.29 0.95 2.21
C GLN A 255 -11.19 1.73 1.49
N ILE A 256 -10.69 1.21 0.37
CA ILE A 256 -9.69 1.84 -0.48
C ILE A 256 -10.16 1.76 -1.93
N ILE A 257 -10.35 2.91 -2.58
CA ILE A 257 -10.71 3.00 -3.99
C ILE A 257 -9.56 3.66 -4.75
N GLY A 258 -9.08 2.93 -5.76
CA GLY A 258 -8.13 3.42 -6.75
C GLY A 258 -8.86 4.01 -7.96
N VAL A 259 -8.43 5.18 -8.42
CA VAL A 259 -8.91 5.79 -9.66
C VAL A 259 -7.78 5.76 -10.67
N ASN A 260 -7.95 4.95 -11.72
CA ASN A 260 -6.94 4.79 -12.75
C ASN A 260 -7.30 5.60 -14.00
N CYS A 261 -6.50 6.62 -14.29
CA CYS A 261 -6.70 7.49 -15.44
C CYS A 261 -6.25 6.86 -16.77
N ARG A 262 -5.65 5.67 -16.75
CA ARG A 262 -5.32 4.91 -17.95
C ARG A 262 -6.45 3.98 -18.34
N ASP A 263 -6.93 4.08 -19.57
CA ASP A 263 -7.87 3.11 -20.11
C ASP A 263 -7.16 1.78 -20.43
N LEU A 264 -7.68 0.65 -19.93
CA LEU A 264 -7.03 -0.66 -20.08
C LEU A 264 -7.15 -1.26 -21.49
N ASN A 265 -8.04 -0.76 -22.35
CA ASN A 265 -8.22 -1.25 -23.72
C ASN A 265 -7.31 -0.51 -24.71
N THR A 266 -7.19 0.81 -24.55
CA THR A 266 -6.48 1.72 -25.45
C THR A 266 -5.13 2.17 -24.90
N LEU A 267 -4.89 1.98 -23.60
CA LEU A 267 -3.71 2.46 -22.85
C LEU A 267 -3.56 3.98 -22.84
N THR A 268 -4.57 4.72 -23.30
CA THR A 268 -4.59 6.18 -23.30
C THR A 268 -4.79 6.72 -21.89
N LEU A 269 -4.18 7.89 -21.62
CA LEU A 269 -4.31 8.58 -20.35
C LEU A 269 -5.35 9.70 -20.47
N ASP A 270 -6.20 9.80 -19.47
CA ASP A 270 -7.20 10.85 -19.33
C ASP A 270 -7.17 11.38 -17.89
N PRO A 271 -6.30 12.37 -17.60
CA PRO A 271 -6.15 12.91 -16.25
C PRO A 271 -7.42 13.54 -15.67
N ALA A 272 -8.39 13.96 -16.51
CA ALA A 272 -9.65 14.54 -16.04
C ALA A 272 -10.46 13.53 -15.21
N ARG A 273 -10.32 12.23 -15.52
CA ARG A 273 -10.94 11.13 -14.79
C ARG A 273 -10.64 11.14 -13.30
N HIS A 274 -9.42 11.54 -12.90
CA HIS A 274 -9.08 11.63 -11.48
C HIS A 274 -10.03 12.56 -10.75
N GLN A 275 -10.32 13.74 -11.31
CA GLN A 275 -11.20 14.71 -10.67
C GLN A 275 -12.66 14.28 -10.74
N GLU A 276 -13.10 13.77 -11.89
CA GLU A 276 -14.48 13.34 -12.11
C GLU A 276 -14.90 12.24 -11.14
N LEU A 277 -14.10 11.17 -11.05
CA LEU A 277 -14.44 10.02 -10.20
C LEU A 277 -14.18 10.29 -8.73
N ARG A 278 -13.18 11.13 -8.39
CA ARG A 278 -12.91 11.49 -6.99
C ARG A 278 -14.12 12.15 -6.32
N ARG A 279 -14.90 12.96 -7.05
CA ARG A 279 -16.10 13.64 -6.54
C ARG A 279 -17.22 12.67 -6.13
N LEU A 280 -17.21 11.45 -6.65
CA LEU A 280 -18.20 10.42 -6.35
C LEU A 280 -17.85 9.63 -5.08
N ILE A 281 -16.61 9.70 -4.61
CA ILE A 281 -16.13 8.93 -3.46
C ILE A 281 -16.34 9.74 -2.16
N PRO A 282 -17.20 9.29 -1.24
CA PRO A 282 -17.49 9.99 -0.01
C PRO A 282 -16.29 10.03 0.95
N PRO A 283 -16.28 10.97 1.92
CA PRO A 283 -15.28 10.96 2.99
C PRO A 283 -15.33 9.65 3.79
N GLY A 284 -14.20 9.26 4.37
CA GLY A 284 -14.06 8.01 5.12
C GLY A 284 -13.46 6.86 4.31
N ILE A 285 -13.51 6.93 2.99
CA ILE A 285 -12.85 5.97 2.08
C ILE A 285 -11.49 6.51 1.68
N ARG A 286 -10.45 5.68 1.72
CA ARG A 286 -9.12 6.06 1.23
C ARG A 286 -9.09 6.06 -0.28
N THR A 287 -8.45 7.06 -0.87
CA THR A 287 -8.40 7.26 -2.31
C THR A 287 -6.97 7.21 -2.83
N VAL A 288 -6.76 6.45 -3.90
CA VAL A 288 -5.46 6.32 -4.57
C VAL A 288 -5.58 6.78 -6.01
N ALA A 289 -4.78 7.76 -6.43
CA ALA A 289 -4.68 8.15 -7.82
C ALA A 289 -3.63 7.28 -8.53
N GLU A 290 -4.02 6.67 -9.65
CA GLU A 290 -3.17 5.75 -10.40
C GLU A 290 -2.97 6.24 -11.84
N SER A 291 -1.76 5.99 -12.36
CA SER A 291 -1.29 6.38 -13.71
C SER A 291 -1.11 7.89 -13.93
N GLY A 292 -0.27 8.26 -14.90
CA GLY A 292 -0.11 9.65 -15.37
C GLY A 292 0.59 10.62 -14.41
N ILE A 293 1.46 10.11 -13.52
CA ILE A 293 2.16 10.92 -12.51
C ILE A 293 3.67 10.85 -12.77
N HIS A 294 4.24 11.96 -13.22
CA HIS A 294 5.62 12.11 -13.66
C HIS A 294 6.39 13.18 -12.87
N HIS A 295 5.67 14.19 -12.38
CA HIS A 295 6.20 15.40 -11.78
C HIS A 295 5.41 15.83 -10.54
N ARG A 296 5.99 16.76 -9.77
CA ARG A 296 5.43 17.24 -8.50
C ARG A 296 4.10 17.96 -8.68
N GLU A 297 3.92 18.66 -9.79
CA GLU A 297 2.74 19.46 -10.10
C GLU A 297 1.48 18.58 -10.14
N GLU A 298 1.58 17.38 -10.73
CA GLU A 298 0.48 16.41 -10.76
C GLU A 298 0.16 15.89 -9.35
N VAL A 299 1.19 15.65 -8.53
CA VAL A 299 1.01 15.24 -7.13
C VAL A 299 0.30 16.34 -6.33
N GLN A 300 0.65 17.61 -6.54
CA GLN A 300 0.00 18.75 -5.90
C GLN A 300 -1.46 18.89 -6.35
N ALA A 301 -1.73 18.73 -7.65
CA ALA A 301 -3.08 18.77 -8.18
C ALA A 301 -3.95 17.65 -7.59
N LEU A 302 -3.43 16.43 -7.48
CA LEU A 302 -4.13 15.28 -6.87
C LEU A 302 -4.36 15.48 -5.37
N ALA A 303 -3.37 16.03 -4.65
CA ALA A 303 -3.53 16.39 -3.24
C ALA A 303 -4.64 17.45 -3.07
N ALA A 304 -4.69 18.47 -3.93
CA ALA A 304 -5.73 19.49 -3.92
C ALA A 304 -7.13 18.94 -4.26
N GLN A 305 -7.21 17.85 -5.03
CA GLN A 305 -8.45 17.10 -5.27
C GLN A 305 -8.86 16.20 -4.09
N GLY A 306 -8.04 16.11 -3.04
CA GLY A 306 -8.33 15.33 -1.84
C GLY A 306 -8.01 13.84 -1.96
N TYR A 307 -7.02 13.47 -2.79
CA TYR A 307 -6.46 12.12 -2.80
C TYR A 307 -5.57 11.88 -1.58
N ASP A 308 -5.68 10.69 -0.98
CA ASP A 308 -4.85 10.26 0.16
C ASP A 308 -3.50 9.73 -0.30
N ALA A 309 -3.45 9.10 -1.48
CA ALA A 309 -2.27 8.44 -2.00
C ALA A 309 -2.15 8.53 -3.52
N ILE A 310 -0.93 8.29 -4.00
CA ILE A 310 -0.60 8.07 -5.40
C ILE A 310 0.09 6.71 -5.57
N LEU A 311 -0.17 6.05 -6.69
CA LEU A 311 0.58 4.86 -7.11
C LEU A 311 1.42 5.20 -8.33
N VAL A 312 2.75 5.15 -8.18
CA VAL A 312 3.69 5.61 -9.21
C VAL A 312 4.72 4.52 -9.49
N GLY A 313 4.88 4.16 -10.77
CA GLY A 313 5.85 3.15 -11.20
C GLY A 313 6.74 3.62 -12.35
N GLU A 314 6.12 3.99 -13.47
CA GLU A 314 6.85 4.28 -14.71
C GLU A 314 7.89 5.41 -14.56
N SER A 315 7.51 6.53 -13.95
CA SER A 315 8.43 7.66 -13.72
C SER A 315 9.52 7.33 -12.71
N LEU A 316 9.28 6.40 -11.77
CA LEU A 316 10.30 5.94 -10.82
C LEU A 316 11.31 5.00 -11.47
N ILE A 317 10.84 4.05 -12.28
CA ILE A 317 11.71 3.01 -12.84
C ILE A 317 12.55 3.51 -14.03
N THR A 318 12.08 4.54 -14.72
CA THR A 318 12.80 5.15 -15.84
C THR A 318 13.68 6.33 -15.41
N ALA A 319 13.61 6.75 -14.15
CA ALA A 319 14.46 7.81 -13.63
C ALA A 319 15.92 7.33 -13.50
N PRO A 320 16.91 8.16 -13.90
CA PRO A 320 18.32 7.87 -13.65
C PRO A 320 18.64 7.70 -12.16
N ASP A 321 17.97 8.50 -11.32
CA ASP A 321 18.01 8.39 -9.86
C ASP A 321 16.57 8.28 -9.32
N PRO A 322 16.09 7.06 -9.03
CA PRO A 322 14.76 6.85 -8.48
C PRO A 322 14.55 7.47 -7.10
N ALA A 323 15.59 7.63 -6.29
CA ALA A 323 15.48 8.26 -4.97
C ALA A 323 15.28 9.77 -5.11
N ALA A 324 16.03 10.43 -6.00
CA ALA A 324 15.82 11.83 -6.34
C ALA A 324 14.42 12.07 -6.92
N LYS A 325 13.94 11.18 -7.81
CA LYS A 325 12.58 11.26 -8.34
C LYS A 325 11.51 11.13 -7.25
N ILE A 326 11.68 10.23 -6.28
CA ILE A 326 10.76 10.15 -5.13
C ILE A 326 10.79 11.46 -4.32
N ALA A 327 11.98 12.01 -4.06
CA ALA A 327 12.12 13.27 -3.34
C ALA A 327 11.42 14.42 -4.09
N GLU A 328 11.58 14.53 -5.41
CA GLU A 328 10.86 15.48 -6.27
C GLU A 328 9.34 15.33 -6.10
N LEU A 329 8.80 14.12 -6.31
CA LEU A 329 7.36 13.87 -6.24
C LEU A 329 6.77 14.16 -4.86
N LEU A 330 7.51 13.87 -3.78
CA LEU A 330 7.09 14.17 -2.41
C LEU A 330 7.33 15.63 -2.01
N GLY A 331 8.00 16.42 -2.85
CA GLY A 331 8.30 17.83 -2.62
C GLY A 331 9.38 18.05 -1.56
N GLY A 332 10.40 17.19 -1.55
CA GLY A 332 11.43 17.05 -0.53
C GLY A 332 12.03 18.36 -0.02
N ILE A 333 12.61 18.29 1.18
CA ILE A 333 13.50 19.34 1.70
C ILE A 333 14.57 19.57 0.64
N ARG A 334 14.65 20.80 0.12
CA ARG A 334 15.75 21.22 -0.75
C ARG A 334 17.04 20.96 0.03
N TYR A 335 17.87 20.02 -0.41
CA TYR A 335 19.30 20.15 -0.14
C TYR A 335 19.75 21.36 -0.97
N ASN A 336 19.73 22.54 -0.35
CA ASN A 336 20.49 23.66 -0.86
C ASN A 336 21.94 23.19 -0.91
N GLY A 337 22.50 23.10 -2.12
CA GLY A 337 23.88 22.75 -2.33
C GLY A 337 24.78 23.61 -1.44
N LEU A 338 25.68 22.95 -0.73
CA LEU A 338 26.93 23.56 -0.32
C LEU A 338 27.90 23.27 -1.47
N ASP A 339 28.02 24.25 -2.37
CA ASP A 339 29.30 24.55 -3.00
C ASP A 339 30.15 25.36 -1.99
#